data_AF-A0A928BQ93-F1
#
_entry.id   AF-A0A928BQ93-F1
#
_cell.length_a   1.000
_cell.length_b   1.000
_cell.length_c   1.000
_cell.angle_alpha   90.00
_cell.angle_beta   90.00
_cell.angle_gamma   90.00
#
_symmetry.space_group_name_H-M   'P 1'
#
loop_
_entity.id
_entity.type
_entity.pdbx_description
1 polymer ?
#
loop_
_entity_poly.entity_id
_entity_poly.type
_entity_poly.pdbx_seq_one_letter_code
_entity_poly.pdbx_strand_id
1 'polypeptide(L)'
;MYTHDNHRIPFTGAQTFGLMLFVGVMFSACMDNDDLSSLLSESMPQEVVKTHLSFSFSRVNTPRTRMGEDIVQGQEEPEFRGIQDIKLFAHTVNDDNVEAWKEIVLTSAYPSENDVAQFYADVEVPLNTDKFRFYGEAKKAENALSSVNGKLVTPTFSVSGLNGLSFSLDTRWNTDNSTKAQALADYLTSIATKLNTEGLSTQYNKFIENTAGSSANVFALIRQLYANIEDNTKKTAVGGAITADGKATISDNTITFAELLDGYPVGMPDGTARVAWNSTNNKFEPNTSTSILFDGASLNSYVYPPSLYYYVESGIRTSSTIHMYGYGDWLYARQHGYAVEGVQDYDTSWKHFLDMYEYNSDEKVGIYSHSVALADEISYAVSRLDATIRANSSTLQDAAGRQVHFTASAFPITGILIGNQKQVDYQFEQTSTDNYIIYDTAMPDGMVLSTQTSPVNRTLVLESCAEDDANTTDKDERTVKIAVEFLNNSGFDFYGYKGEAANYPIISNGTKFYLLAELNPNDAEDSSAQDRVFKKGKVTSVDFVVSSFANAYNVVPDLRNPRLMLGMLANINWQTGIVIPPTEI
;
A
#
# COMPACT_ATOMS: atom_id res chain seq x y z
N MET A 1 16.88 55.14 42.04
CA MET A 1 18.26 55.68 42.06
C MET A 1 19.19 54.49 42.26
N TYR A 2 20.24 54.33 41.44
CA TYR A 2 21.31 53.31 41.55
C TYR A 2 20.84 51.82 41.49
N THR A 3 21.03 51.08 40.38
CA THR A 3 22.25 50.34 39.95
C THR A 3 22.73 49.25 40.92
N HIS A 4 22.80 47.99 40.46
CA HIS A 4 24.09 47.37 40.13
C HIS A 4 23.94 46.01 39.42
N ASP A 5 24.81 45.77 38.43
CA ASP A 5 25.13 44.44 37.88
C ASP A 5 25.77 43.50 38.93
N ASN A 6 25.65 42.18 38.72
CA ASN A 6 26.84 41.33 38.59
C ASN A 6 26.58 39.92 38.00
N HIS A 7 27.38 39.60 36.97
CA HIS A 7 28.08 38.35 36.62
C HIS A 7 27.89 37.04 37.46
N ARG A 8 28.04 35.80 36.96
CA ARG A 8 28.38 35.23 35.62
C ARG A 8 28.32 33.67 35.64
N ILE A 9 27.89 33.01 34.52
CA ILE A 9 28.47 31.77 33.91
C ILE A 9 28.32 30.41 34.68
N PRO A 10 28.31 29.20 34.04
CA PRO A 10 28.29 28.83 32.61
C PRO A 10 27.07 27.98 32.17
N PHE A 11 26.88 27.82 30.86
CA PHE A 11 26.50 26.52 30.27
C PHE A 11 27.35 26.23 29.03
N THR A 12 27.74 24.97 28.88
CA THR A 12 28.65 24.46 27.84
C THR A 12 27.91 23.56 26.85
N GLY A 13 28.37 23.52 25.60
CA GLY A 13 28.00 22.49 24.62
C GLY A 13 27.46 23.05 23.32
N ALA A 14 28.25 22.94 22.25
CA ALA A 14 27.86 23.39 20.92
C ALA A 14 27.12 22.29 20.15
N GLN A 15 26.13 22.66 19.35
CA GLN A 15 25.84 21.99 18.08
C GLN A 15 25.67 23.03 16.98
N THR A 16 26.30 22.76 15.84
CA THR A 16 26.46 23.67 14.71
C THR A 16 25.26 23.58 13.78
N PHE A 17 24.44 24.63 13.71
CA PHE A 17 23.49 24.82 12.61
C PHE A 17 24.15 25.67 11.52
N GLY A 18 24.27 25.11 10.32
CA GLY A 18 24.77 25.84 9.14
C GLY A 18 23.69 26.77 8.61
N LEU A 19 23.82 28.07 8.88
CA LEU A 19 22.94 29.10 8.36
C LEU A 19 23.27 29.38 6.87
N MET A 20 22.45 28.89 5.94
CA MET A 20 22.50 29.37 4.55
C MET A 20 21.94 30.80 4.49
N LEU A 21 22.82 31.76 4.20
CA LEU A 21 22.47 33.17 4.07
C LEU A 21 22.09 33.46 2.61
N PHE A 22 20.80 33.50 2.29
CA PHE A 22 20.36 34.01 0.98
C PHE A 22 20.52 35.53 0.95
N VAL A 23 21.36 36.02 0.03
CA VAL A 23 21.56 37.45 -0.21
C VAL A 23 20.45 37.94 -1.14
N GLY A 24 19.46 38.63 -0.58
CA GLY A 24 18.41 39.28 -1.37
C GLY A 24 18.97 40.48 -2.14
N VAL A 25 18.97 40.41 -3.47
CA VAL A 25 19.22 41.56 -4.34
C VAL A 25 17.88 42.04 -4.90
N MET A 26 17.36 43.10 -4.31
CA MET A 26 16.12 43.74 -4.75
C MET A 26 16.38 44.58 -6.01
N PHE A 27 16.01 44.07 -7.19
CA PHE A 27 15.91 44.89 -8.40
C PHE A 27 14.47 45.38 -8.57
N SER A 28 14.27 46.67 -8.31
CA SER A 28 13.08 47.39 -8.76
C SER A 28 13.35 47.88 -10.19
N ALA A 29 12.73 47.24 -11.18
CA ALA A 29 12.80 47.66 -12.57
C ALA A 29 11.39 47.92 -13.12
N CYS A 30 11.00 49.20 -13.20
CA CYS A 30 10.13 49.60 -14.30
C CYS A 30 10.98 49.50 -15.57
N MET A 31 10.55 48.72 -16.56
CA MET A 31 11.11 48.77 -17.91
C MET A 31 10.00 49.16 -18.88
N ASP A 32 10.27 50.23 -19.62
CA ASP A 32 9.43 50.63 -20.74
C ASP A 32 9.52 49.61 -21.88
N ASN A 33 8.45 49.58 -22.67
CA ASN A 33 8.18 48.60 -23.71
C ASN A 33 8.99 48.88 -24.99
N ASP A 34 10.26 48.44 -25.06
CA ASP A 34 11.07 48.34 -26.30
C ASP A 34 12.41 47.58 -26.08
N ASP A 35 12.41 46.24 -26.03
CA ASP A 35 13.43 45.32 -26.62
C ASP A 35 13.13 43.81 -26.35
N LEU A 36 11.94 43.32 -26.75
CA LEU A 36 11.54 41.93 -26.49
C LEU A 36 12.13 40.90 -27.49
N SER A 37 12.98 41.33 -28.44
CA SER A 37 13.35 40.54 -29.62
C SER A 37 14.72 39.86 -29.58
N SER A 38 15.47 39.93 -28.47
CA SER A 38 16.89 39.51 -28.43
C SER A 38 17.26 38.42 -27.40
N LEU A 39 16.32 37.92 -26.59
CA LEU A 39 16.60 36.95 -25.50
C LEU A 39 16.28 35.47 -25.80
N LEU A 40 15.93 35.14 -27.04
CA LEU A 40 15.73 33.74 -27.46
C LEU A 40 17.08 33.03 -27.72
N SER A 41 17.72 32.58 -26.65
CA SER A 41 18.81 31.58 -26.72
C SER A 41 18.47 30.35 -25.90
N GLU A 42 18.65 29.19 -26.49
CA GLU A 42 18.40 27.86 -25.91
C GLU A 42 19.20 27.62 -24.61
N SER A 43 18.64 26.78 -23.73
CA SER A 43 18.99 26.59 -22.30
C SER A 43 18.52 27.73 -21.38
N MET A 44 17.64 27.40 -20.42
CA MET A 44 16.79 28.35 -19.68
C MET A 44 17.51 29.62 -19.17
N PRO A 45 17.27 30.80 -19.76
CA PRO A 45 17.65 32.07 -19.14
C PRO A 45 16.77 32.31 -17.90
N GLN A 46 17.36 32.86 -16.84
CA GLN A 46 16.77 32.95 -15.49
C GLN A 46 15.77 34.10 -15.35
N GLU A 47 14.63 34.04 -16.04
CA GLU A 47 13.51 34.94 -15.80
C GLU A 47 12.36 34.18 -15.13
N VAL A 48 12.06 34.61 -13.90
CA VAL A 48 10.89 34.17 -13.12
C VAL A 48 9.95 35.35 -12.94
N VAL A 49 8.65 35.09 -12.99
CA VAL A 49 7.63 36.04 -12.56
C VAL A 49 7.15 35.69 -11.16
N LYS A 50 6.89 36.71 -10.33
CA LYS A 50 6.18 36.53 -9.06
C LYS A 50 4.69 36.56 -9.32
N THR A 51 4.03 35.45 -9.00
CA THR A 51 2.63 35.23 -9.34
C THR A 51 1.89 34.55 -8.18
N HIS A 52 0.57 34.53 -8.27
CA HIS A 52 -0.27 33.76 -7.37
C HIS A 52 -0.57 32.40 -7.99
N LEU A 53 -0.31 31.32 -7.27
CA LEU A 53 -0.58 29.96 -7.73
C LEU A 53 -1.83 29.39 -7.04
N SER A 54 -2.75 28.82 -7.83
CA SER A 54 -3.95 28.14 -7.33
C SER A 54 -4.05 26.70 -7.85
N PHE A 55 -4.49 25.77 -7.00
CA PHE A 55 -4.87 24.42 -7.42
C PHE A 55 -5.99 23.84 -6.55
N SER A 56 -6.73 22.89 -7.11
CA SER A 56 -7.88 22.23 -6.47
C SER A 56 -7.64 20.72 -6.31
N PHE A 57 -8.30 20.13 -5.31
CA PHE A 57 -8.33 18.69 -5.06
C PHE A 57 -9.72 18.15 -5.37
N SER A 58 -9.81 17.08 -6.16
CA SER A 58 -11.11 16.46 -6.47
C SER A 58 -11.75 15.88 -5.20
N ARG A 59 -12.96 16.35 -4.87
CA ARG A 59 -13.82 15.69 -3.86
C ARG A 59 -14.54 14.50 -4.48
N VAL A 60 -14.81 13.49 -3.65
CA VAL A 60 -15.66 12.34 -3.97
C VAL A 60 -16.97 12.50 -3.21
N ASN A 61 -18.10 12.17 -3.84
CA ASN A 61 -19.39 12.05 -3.15
C ASN A 61 -19.76 10.57 -3.03
N THR A 62 -19.78 10.04 -1.80
CA THR A 62 -20.33 8.74 -1.36
C THR A 62 -19.55 7.45 -1.77
N PRO A 63 -19.72 6.29 -1.08
CA PRO A 63 -19.41 6.14 0.35
C PRO A 63 -18.74 4.79 0.75
N ARG A 64 -18.32 4.68 2.03
CA ARG A 64 -17.97 3.49 2.86
C ARG A 64 -16.50 3.03 2.78
N THR A 65 -15.77 3.02 3.91
CA THR A 65 -14.40 2.48 4.04
C THR A 65 -14.07 1.66 5.34
N ARG A 66 -12.82 1.11 5.44
CA ARG A 66 -12.00 0.53 6.52
C ARG A 66 -11.00 -0.48 5.89
N MET A 67 -9.64 -0.40 5.91
CA MET A 67 -8.65 0.58 6.41
C MET A 67 -9.21 1.96 6.70
N GLY A 68 -8.96 2.49 7.90
CA GLY A 68 -9.66 3.62 8.55
C GLY A 68 -10.28 4.61 7.56
N GLU A 69 -11.58 4.90 7.69
CA GLU A 69 -12.28 5.74 6.71
C GLU A 69 -11.59 7.11 6.55
N ASP A 70 -11.02 7.60 7.64
CA ASP A 70 -10.13 8.74 7.78
C ASP A 70 -8.83 8.63 6.96
N ILE A 71 -8.27 7.43 6.80
CA ILE A 71 -6.99 7.18 6.14
C ILE A 71 -7.13 7.18 4.60
N VAL A 72 -8.15 6.52 4.07
CA VAL A 72 -8.33 6.40 2.61
C VAL A 72 -9.41 7.35 2.05
N GLN A 73 -9.83 8.35 2.85
CA GLN A 73 -10.81 9.38 2.50
C GLN A 73 -12.10 8.79 1.94
N GLY A 74 -12.71 7.97 2.79
CA GLY A 74 -13.70 6.98 2.39
C GLY A 74 -15.01 7.01 3.18
N GLN A 75 -15.21 8.05 3.98
CA GLN A 75 -16.43 8.31 4.74
C GLN A 75 -17.65 8.48 3.82
N GLU A 76 -18.85 8.65 4.39
CA GLU A 76 -20.05 9.03 3.62
C GLU A 76 -19.86 10.38 2.92
N GLU A 77 -19.25 11.34 3.63
CA GLU A 77 -18.68 12.57 3.08
C GLU A 77 -17.14 12.53 3.26
N PRO A 78 -16.37 12.20 2.21
CA PRO A 78 -14.92 12.08 2.26
C PRO A 78 -14.22 13.32 2.84
N GLU A 79 -13.63 13.15 4.03
CA GLU A 79 -12.88 14.23 4.68
C GLU A 79 -11.46 14.26 4.13
N PHE A 80 -11.12 15.38 3.51
CA PHE A 80 -9.77 15.62 3.04
C PHE A 80 -8.83 15.77 4.25
N ARG A 81 -7.83 14.88 4.33
CA ARG A 81 -6.82 14.76 5.41
C ARG A 81 -5.78 15.88 5.45
N GLY A 82 -5.77 16.76 4.44
CA GLY A 82 -4.59 17.55 4.12
C GLY A 82 -3.48 16.75 3.43
N ILE A 83 -2.50 17.47 2.89
CA ILE A 83 -1.36 16.91 2.15
C ILE A 83 -0.05 17.35 2.79
N GLN A 84 0.91 16.44 2.85
CA GLN A 84 2.29 16.67 3.27
C GLN A 84 3.26 16.39 2.12
N ASP A 85 4.53 16.76 2.29
CA ASP A 85 5.62 16.46 1.36
C ASP A 85 5.36 16.90 -0.09
N ILE A 86 4.65 18.01 -0.27
CA ILE A 86 4.30 18.57 -1.59
C ILE A 86 5.57 18.83 -2.41
N LYS A 87 5.56 18.33 -3.65
CA LYS A 87 6.52 18.66 -4.69
C LYS A 87 5.79 19.16 -5.92
N LEU A 88 6.12 20.38 -6.34
CA LEU A 88 5.60 20.98 -7.55
C LEU A 88 6.76 21.20 -8.51
N PHE A 89 6.62 20.77 -9.76
CA PHE A 89 7.59 21.00 -10.80
C PHE A 89 6.96 21.78 -11.94
N ALA A 90 7.52 22.95 -12.24
CA ALA A 90 7.29 23.67 -13.48
C ALA A 90 8.05 22.97 -14.61
N HIS A 91 7.43 22.85 -15.78
CA HIS A 91 8.13 22.51 -17.01
C HIS A 91 7.50 23.11 -18.25
N THR A 92 8.23 22.97 -19.34
CA THR A 92 7.83 23.34 -20.70
C THR A 92 8.24 22.19 -21.62
N VAL A 93 7.34 21.80 -22.52
CA VAL A 93 7.68 20.86 -23.61
C VAL A 93 8.13 21.67 -24.82
N ASN A 94 9.41 21.56 -25.17
CA ASN A 94 9.97 22.16 -26.38
C ASN A 94 9.67 21.28 -27.61
N ASP A 95 9.81 21.82 -28.83
CA ASP A 95 9.50 21.12 -30.10
C ASP A 95 10.26 19.78 -30.29
N ASP A 96 11.40 19.59 -29.62
CA ASP A 96 12.19 18.35 -29.60
C ASP A 96 11.74 17.32 -28.53
N ASN A 97 10.60 17.54 -27.85
CA ASN A 97 10.12 16.78 -26.68
C ASN A 97 11.12 16.74 -25.50
N VAL A 98 12.00 17.74 -25.38
CA VAL A 98 12.92 17.89 -24.24
C VAL A 98 12.23 18.70 -23.15
N GLU A 99 11.90 18.03 -22.03
CA GLU A 99 11.31 18.66 -20.85
C GLU A 99 12.40 19.29 -19.95
N ALA A 100 12.31 20.61 -19.75
CA ALA A 100 13.14 21.33 -18.79
C ALA A 100 12.40 21.49 -17.45
N TRP A 101 12.87 20.78 -16.41
CA TRP A 101 12.20 20.70 -15.11
C TRP A 101 12.77 21.70 -14.10
N LYS A 102 11.90 22.39 -13.34
CA LYS A 102 12.30 23.19 -12.16
C LYS A 102 11.36 22.93 -10.97
N GLU A 103 11.93 22.51 -9.84
CA GLU A 103 11.19 22.42 -8.57
C GLU A 103 10.78 23.83 -8.10
N ILE A 104 9.49 24.00 -7.79
CA ILE A 104 8.96 25.17 -7.09
C ILE A 104 8.78 24.78 -5.63
N VAL A 105 9.54 25.44 -4.76
CA VAL A 105 9.38 25.32 -3.31
C VAL A 105 8.21 26.20 -2.88
N LEU A 106 7.08 25.57 -2.58
CA LEU A 106 5.94 26.24 -1.96
C LEU A 106 6.25 26.54 -0.49
N THR A 107 5.70 27.63 0.04
CA THR A 107 5.80 27.95 1.46
C THR A 107 5.04 26.91 2.29
N SER A 108 5.39 26.74 3.57
CA SER A 108 4.93 25.62 4.43
C SER A 108 3.44 25.67 4.83
N ALA A 109 2.61 26.43 4.10
CA ALA A 109 1.17 26.32 4.15
C ALA A 109 0.76 25.08 3.34
N TYR A 110 0.44 24.00 4.05
CA TYR A 110 -0.15 22.82 3.47
C TYR A 110 -1.68 22.95 3.45
N PRO A 111 -2.37 22.42 2.43
CA PRO A 111 -3.82 22.24 2.46
C PRO A 111 -4.19 21.55 3.77
N SER A 112 -5.00 22.20 4.60
CA SER A 112 -5.37 21.66 5.91
C SER A 112 -6.53 20.67 5.78
N GLU A 113 -6.87 20.02 6.89
CA GLU A 113 -8.08 19.20 6.95
C GLU A 113 -9.29 20.12 6.66
N ASN A 114 -10.08 19.78 5.62
CA ASN A 114 -11.15 20.57 4.97
C ASN A 114 -10.77 21.48 3.77
N ASP A 115 -9.50 21.77 3.50
CA ASP A 115 -9.11 22.61 2.35
C ASP A 115 -9.11 21.83 1.03
N VAL A 116 -10.05 22.12 0.14
CA VAL A 116 -10.19 21.42 -1.16
C VAL A 116 -9.70 22.21 -2.36
N ALA A 117 -9.03 23.31 -2.09
CA ALA A 117 -8.11 23.99 -2.98
C ALA A 117 -7.07 24.69 -2.12
N GLN A 118 -5.98 25.15 -2.72
CA GLN A 118 -4.97 25.97 -2.06
C GLN A 118 -4.55 27.13 -2.95
N PHE A 119 -4.28 28.28 -2.31
CA PHE A 119 -3.74 29.48 -2.92
C PHE A 119 -2.38 29.80 -2.28
N TYR A 120 -1.41 30.18 -3.11
CA TYR A 120 -0.10 30.67 -2.69
C TYR A 120 0.16 32.04 -3.33
N ALA A 121 0.55 33.01 -2.51
CA ALA A 121 1.03 34.31 -2.98
C ALA A 121 2.54 34.32 -3.18
N ASP A 122 3.02 35.25 -4.01
CA ASP A 122 4.45 35.53 -4.26
C ASP A 122 5.30 34.31 -4.68
N VAL A 123 4.72 33.39 -5.46
CA VAL A 123 5.42 32.20 -6.00
C VAL A 123 6.28 32.60 -7.20
N GLU A 124 7.54 32.20 -7.20
CA GLU A 124 8.48 32.44 -8.31
C GLU A 124 8.39 31.32 -9.37
N VAL A 125 7.60 31.57 -10.41
CA VAL A 125 7.38 30.63 -11.53
C VAL A 125 8.24 31.03 -12.74
N PRO A 126 8.92 30.10 -13.43
CA PRO A 126 9.66 30.41 -14.67
C PRO A 126 8.74 30.95 -15.76
N LEU A 127 9.22 31.92 -16.53
CA LEU A 127 8.58 32.29 -17.80
C LEU A 127 8.54 31.07 -18.74
N ASN A 128 7.53 31.04 -19.61
CA ASN A 128 7.22 29.96 -20.55
C ASN A 128 6.85 28.60 -19.92
N THR A 129 6.72 28.50 -18.59
CA THR A 129 6.09 27.32 -17.95
C THR A 129 4.70 27.14 -18.55
N ASP A 130 4.39 25.96 -19.12
CA ASP A 130 3.07 25.64 -19.67
C ASP A 130 2.39 24.46 -18.97
N LYS A 131 3.14 23.72 -18.16
CA LYS A 131 2.65 22.59 -17.38
C LYS A 131 3.23 22.56 -15.97
N PHE A 132 2.45 21.96 -15.08
CA PHE A 132 2.89 21.58 -13.74
C PHE A 132 2.71 20.08 -13.51
N ARG A 133 3.72 19.48 -12.86
CA ARG A 133 3.58 18.17 -12.22
C ARG A 133 3.54 18.32 -10.71
N PHE A 134 2.48 17.83 -10.09
CA PHE A 134 2.29 17.83 -8.65
C PHE A 134 2.48 16.43 -8.07
N TYR A 135 3.10 16.37 -6.91
CA TYR A 135 3.12 15.21 -6.02
C TYR A 135 2.80 15.65 -4.60
N GLY A 136 2.13 14.80 -3.83
CA GLY A 136 2.00 14.97 -2.39
C GLY A 136 1.49 13.70 -1.73
N GLU A 137 1.80 13.51 -0.46
CA GLU A 137 1.27 12.38 0.32
C GLU A 137 0.14 12.87 1.23
N ALA A 138 -0.87 12.05 1.50
CA ALA A 138 -1.86 12.38 2.52
C ALA A 138 -1.21 12.49 3.91
N LYS A 139 -1.57 13.53 4.66
CA LYS A 139 -1.05 13.78 6.01
C LYS A 139 -1.21 12.55 6.91
N LYS A 140 -0.12 12.00 7.42
CA LYS A 140 -0.15 10.81 8.29
C LYS A 140 -0.63 11.18 9.70
N ALA A 141 -1.49 10.33 10.28
CA ALA A 141 -1.81 10.40 11.69
C ALA A 141 -0.54 10.15 12.55
N GLU A 142 -0.48 10.78 13.73
CA GLU A 142 0.70 10.70 14.59
C GLU A 142 0.97 9.25 15.03
N ASN A 143 2.22 8.80 14.90
CA ASN A 143 2.66 7.42 15.18
C ASN A 143 1.95 6.32 14.35
N ALA A 144 1.34 6.64 13.21
CA ALA A 144 0.67 5.64 12.37
C ALA A 144 1.62 4.58 11.81
N LEU A 145 1.21 3.31 11.93
CA LEU A 145 1.95 2.16 11.40
C LEU A 145 1.82 2.07 9.87
N SER A 146 2.87 1.63 9.17
CA SER A 146 2.85 1.35 7.72
C SER A 146 1.79 0.32 7.32
N SER A 147 1.42 -0.59 8.24
CA SER A 147 0.34 -1.56 8.05
C SER A 147 -1.06 -0.92 8.03
N VAL A 148 -1.22 0.32 8.49
CA VAL A 148 -2.50 1.04 8.56
C VAL A 148 -2.58 2.16 7.54
N ASN A 149 -1.52 2.99 7.41
CA ASN A 149 -1.51 4.13 6.50
C ASN A 149 -0.90 3.84 5.11
N GLY A 150 -0.41 2.62 4.91
CA GLY A 150 0.46 2.28 3.79
C GLY A 150 1.82 2.99 3.87
N LYS A 151 2.72 2.63 2.96
CA LYS A 151 4.02 3.29 2.79
C LYS A 151 4.58 3.07 1.38
N LEU A 152 4.73 4.17 0.64
CA LEU A 152 5.65 4.25 -0.49
C LEU A 152 7.05 4.66 -0.02
N VAL A 153 8.06 4.19 -0.73
CA VAL A 153 9.43 4.69 -0.62
C VAL A 153 9.54 5.91 -1.52
N THR A 154 9.43 7.10 -0.92
CA THR A 154 9.53 8.37 -1.65
C THR A 154 10.92 8.53 -2.27
N PRO A 155 11.03 8.77 -3.59
CA PRO A 155 12.32 8.98 -4.25
C PRO A 155 12.99 10.29 -3.82
N THR A 156 14.31 10.34 -3.97
CA THR A 156 15.06 11.59 -3.89
C THR A 156 14.84 12.38 -5.18
N PHE A 157 14.06 13.46 -5.09
CA PHE A 157 13.87 14.40 -6.19
C PHE A 157 15.20 15.10 -6.53
N SER A 158 15.59 15.07 -7.81
CA SER A 158 16.81 15.73 -8.30
C SER A 158 16.43 16.92 -9.19
N VAL A 159 17.18 18.02 -9.09
CA VAL A 159 16.93 19.24 -9.88
C VAL A 159 17.25 19.10 -11.38
N SER A 160 17.82 17.98 -11.80
CA SER A 160 18.21 17.70 -13.20
C SER A 160 17.12 17.01 -14.04
N GLY A 161 15.95 16.73 -13.46
CA GLY A 161 14.80 16.15 -14.17
C GLY A 161 14.14 14.99 -13.42
N LEU A 162 12.97 14.61 -13.90
CA LEU A 162 12.17 13.50 -13.35
C LEU A 162 12.46 12.15 -14.01
N ASN A 163 13.19 12.13 -15.13
CA ASN A 163 13.59 10.90 -15.79
C ASN A 163 14.46 10.01 -14.88
N GLY A 164 13.98 8.80 -14.60
CA GLY A 164 14.59 7.84 -13.65
C GLY A 164 14.05 7.93 -12.21
N LEU A 165 13.17 8.88 -11.91
CA LEU A 165 12.44 8.91 -10.64
C LEU A 165 11.36 7.82 -10.62
N SER A 166 11.25 7.12 -9.49
CA SER A 166 10.30 6.02 -9.29
C SER A 166 9.86 5.88 -7.84
N PHE A 167 8.63 5.41 -7.64
CA PHE A 167 8.03 5.16 -6.33
C PHE A 167 7.94 3.65 -6.10
N SER A 168 8.74 3.14 -5.17
CA SER A 168 8.78 1.72 -4.82
C SER A 168 7.87 1.42 -3.63
N LEU A 169 7.37 0.18 -3.55
CA LEU A 169 6.62 -0.32 -2.38
C LEU A 169 7.61 -0.72 -1.26
N ASP A 170 7.29 -0.39 -0.01
CA ASP A 170 8.18 -0.67 1.13
C ASP A 170 8.08 -2.13 1.60
N THR A 171 9.23 -2.80 1.72
CA THR A 171 9.29 -4.22 2.12
C THR A 171 8.91 -4.44 3.59
N ARG A 172 8.21 -5.55 3.84
CA ARG A 172 7.90 -6.04 5.19
C ARG A 172 9.02 -6.87 5.82
N TRP A 173 9.98 -7.35 5.02
CA TRP A 173 11.06 -8.19 5.53
C TRP A 173 12.01 -7.41 6.46
N ASN A 174 12.27 -7.97 7.64
CA ASN A 174 13.12 -7.34 8.66
C ASN A 174 14.13 -8.34 9.28
N THR A 175 15.08 -7.83 10.06
CA THR A 175 16.14 -8.65 10.68
C THR A 175 15.65 -9.60 11.77
N ASP A 176 14.53 -9.30 12.44
CA ASP A 176 14.00 -10.10 13.55
C ASP A 176 13.58 -11.51 13.10
N ASN A 177 13.16 -11.62 11.84
CA ASN A 177 12.85 -12.90 11.21
C ASN A 177 14.05 -13.87 11.26
N SER A 178 15.27 -13.40 11.02
CA SER A 178 16.48 -14.23 11.08
C SER A 178 16.74 -14.76 12.50
N THR A 179 16.56 -13.92 13.52
CA THR A 179 16.77 -14.30 14.93
C THR A 179 15.72 -15.31 15.40
N LYS A 180 14.42 -15.08 15.11
CA LYS A 180 13.36 -16.04 15.45
C LYS A 180 13.45 -17.34 14.64
N ALA A 181 13.84 -17.29 13.37
CA ALA A 181 14.08 -18.50 12.58
C ALA A 181 15.16 -19.39 13.20
N GLN A 182 16.28 -18.80 13.65
CA GLN A 182 17.35 -19.56 14.29
C GLN A 182 16.91 -20.15 15.64
N ALA A 183 16.22 -19.38 16.48
CA ALA A 183 15.69 -19.88 17.75
C ALA A 183 14.70 -21.05 17.57
N LEU A 184 13.85 -20.98 16.53
CA LEU A 184 12.92 -22.03 16.16
C LEU A 184 13.66 -23.27 15.61
N ALA A 185 14.70 -23.08 14.81
CA ALA A 185 15.55 -24.15 14.29
C ALA A 185 16.31 -24.90 15.39
N ASP A 186 16.90 -24.18 16.35
CA ASP A 186 17.59 -24.79 17.49
C ASP A 186 16.61 -25.57 18.38
N TYR A 187 15.40 -25.04 18.59
CA TYR A 187 14.35 -25.71 19.34
C TYR A 187 13.87 -27.00 18.65
N LEU A 188 13.53 -26.94 17.36
CA LEU A 188 13.15 -28.11 16.56
C LEU A 188 14.28 -29.17 16.55
N THR A 189 15.54 -28.75 16.44
CA THR A 189 16.70 -29.65 16.47
C THR A 189 16.80 -30.42 17.80
N SER A 190 16.56 -29.74 18.92
CA SER A 190 16.57 -30.38 20.25
C SER A 190 15.50 -31.49 20.37
N ILE A 191 14.30 -31.25 19.84
CA ILE A 191 13.21 -32.24 19.82
C ILE A 191 13.57 -33.41 18.89
N ALA A 192 14.09 -33.15 17.69
CA ALA A 192 14.49 -34.20 16.74
C ALA A 192 15.59 -35.10 17.32
N THR A 193 16.61 -34.52 17.96
CA THR A 193 17.64 -35.28 18.67
C THR A 193 17.04 -36.13 19.78
N LYS A 194 16.05 -35.60 20.52
CA LYS A 194 15.40 -36.36 21.58
C LYS A 194 14.56 -37.53 21.04
N LEU A 195 13.77 -37.33 19.99
CA LEU A 195 13.02 -38.40 19.32
C LEU A 195 13.95 -39.53 18.84
N ASN A 196 15.10 -39.19 18.24
CA ASN A 196 16.07 -40.15 17.77
C ASN A 196 16.70 -40.95 18.93
N THR A 197 17.12 -40.27 20.00
CA THR A 197 17.74 -40.93 21.17
C THR A 197 16.78 -41.83 21.95
N GLU A 198 15.47 -41.54 21.97
CA GLU A 198 14.43 -42.40 22.56
C GLU A 198 14.00 -43.56 21.62
N GLY A 199 14.58 -43.68 20.43
CA GLY A 199 14.25 -44.72 19.45
C GLY A 199 12.82 -44.60 18.90
N LEU A 200 12.31 -43.38 18.73
CA LEU A 200 10.99 -43.10 18.16
C LEU A 200 11.07 -42.87 16.64
N SER A 201 11.64 -43.83 15.89
CA SER A 201 12.01 -43.65 14.48
C SER A 201 10.86 -43.19 13.57
N THR A 202 9.62 -43.66 13.80
CA THR A 202 8.45 -43.26 13.01
C THR A 202 8.07 -41.79 13.24
N GLN A 203 8.09 -41.35 14.51
CA GLN A 203 7.84 -39.96 14.89
C GLN A 203 8.98 -39.05 14.44
N TYR A 204 10.23 -39.49 14.60
CA TYR A 204 11.43 -38.80 14.13
C TYR A 204 11.38 -38.52 12.62
N ASN A 205 11.19 -39.55 11.79
CA ASN A 205 11.14 -39.40 10.33
C ASN A 205 10.05 -38.39 9.90
N LYS A 206 8.82 -38.56 10.41
CA LYS A 206 7.71 -37.62 10.14
C LYS A 206 7.98 -36.19 10.60
N PHE A 207 8.77 -36.02 11.67
CA PHE A 207 9.11 -34.72 12.22
C PHE A 207 10.18 -34.01 11.38
N ILE A 208 11.22 -34.72 10.94
CA ILE A 208 12.28 -34.14 10.09
C ILE A 208 11.84 -33.94 8.62
N GLU A 209 10.86 -34.70 8.15
CA GLU A 209 10.20 -34.47 6.85
C GLU A 209 9.32 -33.21 6.85
N ASN A 210 8.97 -32.67 8.03
CA ASN A 210 8.13 -31.49 8.12
C ASN A 210 8.92 -30.20 7.81
N THR A 211 8.32 -29.33 6.99
CA THR A 211 8.85 -27.98 6.75
C THR A 211 7.98 -26.95 7.47
N ALA A 212 8.55 -26.33 8.48
CA ALA A 212 7.90 -25.34 9.32
C ALA A 212 7.69 -24.01 8.57
N GLY A 213 6.46 -23.73 8.14
CA GLY A 213 6.10 -22.44 7.50
C GLY A 213 5.79 -21.30 8.49
N SER A 214 5.50 -21.63 9.75
CA SER A 214 5.29 -20.65 10.82
C SER A 214 5.41 -21.31 12.20
N SER A 215 5.57 -20.47 13.22
CA SER A 215 5.53 -20.85 14.63
C SER A 215 4.23 -21.58 15.00
N ALA A 216 3.07 -21.07 14.59
CA ALA A 216 1.77 -21.73 14.80
C ALA A 216 1.72 -23.15 14.21
N ASN A 217 2.19 -23.33 12.96
CA ASN A 217 2.29 -24.64 12.31
C ASN A 217 3.23 -25.59 13.06
N VAL A 218 4.37 -25.11 13.57
CA VAL A 218 5.27 -25.88 14.43
C VAL A 218 4.60 -26.30 15.72
N PHE A 219 3.86 -25.40 16.38
CA PHE A 219 3.18 -25.67 17.63
C PHE A 219 2.07 -26.72 17.47
N ALA A 220 1.32 -26.68 16.37
CA ALA A 220 0.36 -27.72 16.00
C ALA A 220 1.07 -29.08 15.80
N LEU A 221 2.16 -29.12 15.02
CA LEU A 221 2.93 -30.33 14.78
C LEU A 221 3.47 -30.94 16.08
N ILE A 222 4.08 -30.14 16.96
CA ILE A 222 4.65 -30.61 18.24
C ILE A 222 3.55 -31.16 19.15
N ARG A 223 2.36 -30.54 19.19
CA ARG A 223 1.20 -31.07 19.94
C ARG A 223 0.73 -32.42 19.41
N GLN A 224 0.53 -32.53 18.09
CA GLN A 224 0.14 -33.79 17.45
C GLN A 224 1.20 -34.89 17.66
N LEU A 225 2.48 -34.56 17.48
CA LEU A 225 3.62 -35.45 17.73
C LEU A 225 3.60 -35.99 19.17
N TYR A 226 3.52 -35.10 20.16
CA TYR A 226 3.54 -35.44 21.59
C TYR A 226 2.32 -36.25 22.03
N ALA A 227 1.13 -35.93 21.50
CA ALA A 227 -0.09 -36.68 21.76
C ALA A 227 0.03 -38.14 21.29
N ASN A 228 0.69 -38.38 20.15
CA ASN A 228 0.88 -39.68 19.50
C ASN A 228 2.08 -40.50 20.04
N ILE A 229 2.65 -40.15 21.20
CA ILE A 229 3.63 -41.00 21.90
C ILE A 229 2.87 -41.83 22.95
N GLU A 230 2.75 -43.14 22.72
CA GLU A 230 2.04 -44.06 23.62
C GLU A 230 2.87 -44.48 24.85
N ASP A 231 4.20 -44.55 24.70
CA ASP A 231 5.12 -44.89 25.79
C ASP A 231 5.29 -43.70 26.74
N ASN A 232 4.73 -43.78 27.93
CA ASN A 232 4.79 -42.72 28.95
C ASN A 232 6.22 -42.33 29.36
N THR A 233 7.18 -43.25 29.31
CA THR A 233 8.59 -42.97 29.66
C THR A 233 9.20 -42.10 28.58
N LYS A 234 9.07 -42.52 27.32
CA LYS A 234 9.56 -41.76 26.16
C LYS A 234 8.82 -40.43 26.01
N LYS A 235 7.51 -40.41 26.28
CA LYS A 235 6.70 -39.19 26.29
C LYS A 235 7.18 -38.19 27.34
N THR A 236 7.50 -38.65 28.55
CA THR A 236 8.11 -37.81 29.59
C THR A 236 9.47 -37.26 29.12
N ALA A 237 10.30 -38.11 28.52
CA ALA A 237 11.63 -37.73 28.04
C ALA A 237 11.60 -36.72 26.87
N VAL A 238 10.67 -36.86 25.93
CA VAL A 238 10.41 -35.88 24.84
C VAL A 238 9.76 -34.62 25.39
N GLY A 239 8.85 -34.74 26.37
CA GLY A 239 8.25 -33.61 27.07
C GLY A 239 9.29 -32.71 27.72
N GLY A 240 10.33 -33.29 28.34
CA GLY A 240 11.45 -32.52 28.90
C GLY A 240 12.25 -31.72 27.86
N ALA A 241 12.33 -32.16 26.60
CA ALA A 241 12.94 -31.39 25.51
C ALA A 241 12.02 -30.28 25.00
N ILE A 242 10.71 -30.53 24.96
CA ILE A 242 9.69 -29.51 24.63
C ILE A 242 9.68 -28.39 25.67
N THR A 243 9.74 -28.70 26.96
CA THR A 243 9.75 -27.70 28.05
C THR A 243 11.13 -27.12 28.36
N ALA A 244 12.18 -27.53 27.65
CA ALA A 244 13.55 -27.09 27.92
C ALA A 244 13.67 -25.57 27.86
N ASP A 245 14.49 -25.00 28.75
CA ASP A 245 14.76 -23.55 28.84
C ASP A 245 13.49 -22.67 29.00
N GLY A 246 12.37 -23.24 29.45
CA GLY A 246 11.09 -22.54 29.58
C GLY A 246 10.37 -22.28 28.25
N LYS A 247 10.79 -22.93 27.15
CA LYS A 247 10.22 -22.77 25.79
C LYS A 247 8.75 -23.17 25.67
N ALA A 248 8.30 -24.05 26.56
CA ALA A 248 6.90 -24.45 26.70
C ALA A 248 6.60 -24.97 28.11
N THR A 249 5.31 -25.07 28.43
CA THR A 249 4.78 -25.79 29.59
C THR A 249 3.82 -26.88 29.13
N ILE A 250 3.75 -28.00 29.87
CA ILE A 250 2.83 -29.11 29.62
C ILE A 250 1.94 -29.31 30.86
N SER A 251 0.62 -29.20 30.69
CA SER A 251 -0.39 -29.55 31.71
C SER A 251 -1.49 -30.34 31.04
N ASP A 252 -1.95 -31.44 31.65
CA ASP A 252 -3.07 -32.25 31.14
C ASP A 252 -2.95 -32.64 29.64
N ASN A 253 -1.74 -33.07 29.23
CA ASN A 253 -1.33 -33.32 27.84
C ASN A 253 -1.40 -32.11 26.87
N THR A 254 -1.76 -30.93 27.35
CA THR A 254 -1.82 -29.69 26.57
C THR A 254 -0.49 -28.94 26.64
N ILE A 255 0.02 -28.52 25.48
CA ILE A 255 1.28 -27.77 25.35
C ILE A 255 0.98 -26.28 25.09
N THR A 256 1.50 -25.43 25.98
CA THR A 256 1.48 -23.97 25.84
C THR A 256 2.92 -23.50 25.60
N PHE A 257 3.18 -22.77 24.52
CA PHE A 257 4.51 -22.33 24.12
C PHE A 257 4.77 -20.90 24.64
N ALA A 258 6.05 -20.56 24.83
CA ALA A 258 6.46 -19.23 25.25
C ALA A 258 6.53 -18.24 24.07
N GLU A 259 6.19 -16.98 24.32
CA GLU A 259 6.16 -15.87 23.34
C GLU A 259 7.46 -15.70 22.52
N LEU A 260 8.60 -16.09 23.09
CA LEU A 260 9.90 -16.04 22.42
C LEU A 260 9.89 -16.79 21.08
N LEU A 261 9.19 -17.93 21.02
CA LEU A 261 9.07 -18.79 19.85
C LEU A 261 7.88 -18.45 18.94
N ASP A 262 6.96 -17.60 19.41
CA ASP A 262 5.71 -17.27 18.71
C ASP A 262 5.89 -16.12 17.69
N GLY A 263 4.91 -15.92 16.81
CA GLY A 263 4.90 -14.81 15.85
C GLY A 263 5.98 -14.87 14.76
N TYR A 264 6.56 -16.05 14.50
CA TYR A 264 7.37 -16.30 13.31
C TYR A 264 6.50 -16.81 12.15
N PRO A 265 6.61 -16.28 10.92
CA PRO A 265 7.48 -15.18 10.51
C PRO A 265 6.92 -13.80 10.95
N VAL A 266 7.81 -12.88 11.33
CA VAL A 266 7.44 -11.58 11.94
C VAL A 266 6.97 -10.61 10.88
N GLY A 267 5.74 -10.09 11.02
CA GLY A 267 5.16 -9.08 10.11
C GLY A 267 4.87 -9.57 8.69
N MET A 268 5.04 -10.88 8.46
CA MET A 268 4.98 -11.57 7.18
C MET A 268 3.88 -12.64 7.20
N PRO A 269 3.34 -13.06 6.05
CA PRO A 269 2.37 -14.14 5.99
C PRO A 269 2.96 -15.50 6.41
N ASP A 270 2.14 -16.35 7.03
CA ASP A 270 2.49 -17.73 7.37
C ASP A 270 2.87 -18.56 6.13
N GLY A 271 4.05 -19.18 6.14
CA GLY A 271 4.55 -20.04 5.07
C GLY A 271 5.58 -19.39 4.13
N THR A 272 5.82 -18.08 4.27
CA THR A 272 6.76 -17.31 3.44
C THR A 272 8.23 -17.59 3.77
N ALA A 273 8.60 -17.62 5.05
CA ALA A 273 9.91 -18.03 5.52
C ALA A 273 9.83 -19.39 6.25
N ARG A 274 10.85 -20.23 6.10
CA ARG A 274 10.78 -21.64 6.52
C ARG A 274 11.92 -22.06 7.41
N VAL A 275 11.67 -23.06 8.25
CA VAL A 275 12.70 -23.84 8.93
C VAL A 275 12.58 -25.30 8.48
N ALA A 276 13.68 -25.89 8.02
CA ALA A 276 13.71 -27.21 7.37
C ALA A 276 14.88 -28.05 7.87
N TRP A 277 14.75 -29.37 7.82
CA TRP A 277 15.82 -30.29 8.22
C TRP A 277 16.94 -30.34 7.19
N ASN A 278 18.16 -29.96 7.60
CA ASN A 278 19.37 -30.19 6.83
C ASN A 278 19.93 -31.59 7.17
N SER A 279 19.78 -32.53 6.24
CA SER A 279 20.28 -33.91 6.36
C SER A 279 21.80 -34.05 6.36
N THR A 280 22.54 -33.06 5.83
CA THR A 280 24.01 -33.01 5.91
C THR A 280 24.46 -32.67 7.34
N ASN A 281 23.83 -31.64 7.93
CA ASN A 281 24.20 -31.13 9.25
C ASN A 281 23.45 -31.80 10.41
N ASN A 282 22.46 -32.66 10.12
CA ASN A 282 21.59 -33.35 11.08
C ASN A 282 20.92 -32.41 12.10
N LYS A 283 20.43 -31.28 11.60
CA LYS A 283 19.71 -30.26 12.39
C LYS A 283 18.72 -29.51 11.51
N PHE A 284 17.75 -28.84 12.12
CA PHE A 284 16.96 -27.84 11.43
C PHE A 284 17.79 -26.58 11.20
N GLU A 285 17.54 -25.90 10.08
CA GLU A 285 18.16 -24.64 9.71
C GLU A 285 17.10 -23.68 9.12
N PRO A 286 17.26 -22.36 9.30
CA PRO A 286 16.50 -21.37 8.55
C PRO A 286 16.71 -21.57 7.04
N ASN A 287 15.64 -21.86 6.32
CA ASN A 287 15.66 -21.86 4.86
C ASN A 287 15.18 -20.48 4.36
N THR A 288 16.15 -19.61 4.08
CA THR A 288 15.95 -18.30 3.45
C THR A 288 16.16 -18.34 1.93
N SER A 289 16.36 -19.53 1.33
CA SER A 289 16.57 -19.65 -0.11
C SER A 289 15.26 -19.38 -0.86
N THR A 290 15.36 -18.66 -1.98
CA THR A 290 14.25 -18.28 -2.86
C THR A 290 13.72 -19.45 -3.73
N SER A 291 14.07 -20.67 -3.37
CA SER A 291 13.60 -21.94 -3.92
C SER A 291 13.61 -22.95 -2.77
N ILE A 292 12.66 -23.88 -2.63
CA ILE A 292 11.83 -24.57 -3.62
C ILE A 292 10.36 -24.61 -3.11
N LEU A 293 9.38 -24.73 -4.01
CA LEU A 293 7.90 -24.68 -3.86
C LEU A 293 7.23 -23.31 -4.15
N PHE A 294 7.99 -22.22 -4.22
CA PHE A 294 7.50 -20.86 -4.51
C PHE A 294 8.50 -20.17 -5.44
N ASP A 295 8.34 -20.32 -6.76
CA ASP A 295 9.38 -19.90 -7.71
C ASP A 295 9.27 -18.40 -8.07
N GLY A 296 9.87 -17.59 -7.21
CA GLY A 296 10.45 -16.30 -7.61
C GLY A 296 10.02 -15.08 -6.79
N ALA A 297 9.08 -15.20 -5.85
CA ALA A 297 8.77 -14.11 -4.94
C ALA A 297 9.84 -14.10 -3.85
N SER A 298 10.79 -13.15 -3.94
CA SER A 298 11.79 -12.98 -2.89
C SER A 298 11.11 -12.63 -1.56
N LEU A 299 11.76 -12.88 -0.43
CA LEU A 299 11.23 -12.44 0.87
C LEU A 299 10.99 -10.93 0.92
N ASN A 300 11.75 -10.15 0.14
CA ASN A 300 11.60 -8.71 -0.01
C ASN A 300 10.41 -8.29 -0.91
N SER A 301 9.80 -9.23 -1.65
CA SER A 301 8.67 -8.96 -2.54
C SER A 301 7.35 -8.80 -1.78
N TYR A 302 7.29 -9.15 -0.50
CA TYR A 302 6.13 -8.87 0.37
C TYR A 302 6.23 -7.46 0.95
N VAL A 303 5.24 -6.64 0.66
CA VAL A 303 5.28 -5.19 0.92
C VAL A 303 4.05 -4.70 1.71
N TYR A 304 4.16 -3.50 2.26
CA TYR A 304 2.99 -2.76 2.74
C TYR A 304 2.14 -2.27 1.55
N PRO A 305 0.84 -2.02 1.74
CA PRO A 305 0.06 -1.22 0.80
C PRO A 305 0.76 0.13 0.53
N PRO A 306 0.67 0.73 -0.67
CA PRO A 306 1.10 2.10 -0.89
C PRO A 306 0.36 3.06 0.04
N SER A 307 1.00 4.16 0.42
CA SER A 307 0.33 5.25 1.13
C SER A 307 -0.60 6.03 0.19
N LEU A 308 -1.60 6.72 0.76
CA LEU A 308 -2.48 7.58 -0.04
C LEU A 308 -1.65 8.74 -0.62
N TYR A 309 -1.51 8.75 -1.93
CA TYR A 309 -0.64 9.65 -2.66
C TYR A 309 -1.43 10.39 -3.73
N TYR A 310 -1.03 11.63 -4.01
CA TYR A 310 -1.67 12.54 -4.94
C TYR A 310 -0.74 12.86 -6.10
N TYR A 311 -1.33 12.98 -7.29
CA TYR A 311 -0.63 13.25 -8.53
C TYR A 311 -1.53 14.05 -9.47
N VAL A 312 -0.92 14.98 -10.20
CA VAL A 312 -1.47 15.44 -11.48
C VAL A 312 -0.33 15.91 -12.38
N GLU A 313 -0.45 15.58 -13.67
CA GLU A 313 0.18 16.31 -14.76
C GLU A 313 -0.89 17.23 -15.33
N SER A 314 -0.69 18.54 -15.28
CA SER A 314 -1.71 19.51 -15.70
C SER A 314 -1.12 20.63 -16.53
N GLY A 315 -1.87 21.05 -17.54
CA GLY A 315 -1.67 22.35 -18.19
C GLY A 315 -2.04 23.50 -17.25
N ILE A 316 -1.93 24.73 -17.73
CA ILE A 316 -2.21 25.91 -16.90
C ILE A 316 -3.27 26.84 -17.49
N ARG A 317 -3.83 27.67 -16.59
CA ARG A 317 -4.53 28.91 -16.93
C ARG A 317 -3.78 30.08 -16.29
N THR A 318 -3.60 31.15 -17.04
CA THR A 318 -2.93 32.38 -16.57
C THR A 318 -3.88 33.57 -16.68
N SER A 319 -3.63 34.62 -15.89
CA SER A 319 -4.37 35.89 -15.98
C SER A 319 -3.49 37.07 -15.57
N SER A 320 -3.76 38.22 -16.18
CA SER A 320 -3.15 39.50 -15.82
C SER A 320 -3.74 40.12 -14.55
N THR A 321 -4.75 39.49 -13.96
CA THR A 321 -5.45 39.92 -12.75
C THR A 321 -5.13 39.00 -11.56
N ILE A 322 -5.17 39.53 -10.33
CA ILE A 322 -5.02 38.76 -9.10
C ILE A 322 -6.39 38.24 -8.64
N HIS A 323 -6.59 36.93 -8.65
CA HIS A 323 -7.90 36.29 -8.35
C HIS A 323 -8.13 35.94 -6.87
N MET A 324 -7.30 36.45 -5.95
CA MET A 324 -7.33 36.12 -4.50
C MET A 324 -8.72 36.30 -3.84
N TYR A 325 -9.47 37.35 -4.20
CA TYR A 325 -10.78 37.61 -3.61
C TYR A 325 -11.86 36.65 -4.14
N GLY A 326 -11.90 36.41 -5.46
CA GLY A 326 -12.80 35.43 -6.06
C GLY A 326 -12.51 34.00 -5.58
N TYR A 327 -11.23 33.69 -5.34
CA TYR A 327 -10.80 32.44 -4.72
C TYR A 327 -11.38 32.26 -3.31
N GLY A 328 -11.36 33.30 -2.47
CA GLY A 328 -11.89 33.22 -1.10
C GLY A 328 -13.40 32.93 -1.06
N ASP A 329 -14.17 33.65 -1.88
CA ASP A 329 -15.63 33.48 -1.96
C ASP A 329 -16.00 32.10 -2.56
N TRP A 330 -15.31 31.68 -3.62
CA TRP A 330 -15.51 30.36 -4.23
C TRP A 330 -15.10 29.21 -3.31
N LEU A 331 -13.96 29.31 -2.61
CA LEU A 331 -13.51 28.29 -1.66
C LEU A 331 -14.51 28.13 -0.51
N TYR A 332 -15.01 29.24 0.04
CA TYR A 332 -16.00 29.22 1.11
C TYR A 332 -17.29 28.51 0.65
N ALA A 333 -17.80 28.84 -0.55
CA ALA A 333 -18.96 28.18 -1.13
C ALA A 333 -18.72 26.68 -1.37
N ARG A 334 -17.57 26.30 -1.95
CA ARG A 334 -17.18 24.90 -2.22
C ARG A 334 -16.98 24.08 -0.96
N GLN A 335 -16.45 24.67 0.12
CA GLN A 335 -16.23 23.98 1.40
C GLN A 335 -17.54 23.68 2.14
N HIS A 336 -18.53 24.58 2.04
CA HIS A 336 -19.74 24.55 2.89
C HIS A 336 -21.04 24.21 2.13
N GLY A 337 -20.99 24.05 0.80
CA GLY A 337 -22.16 23.72 -0.02
C GLY A 337 -23.21 24.83 -0.10
N TYR A 338 -22.85 26.07 0.21
CA TYR A 338 -23.78 27.21 0.14
C TYR A 338 -23.89 27.74 -1.29
N ALA A 339 -25.13 27.76 -1.79
CA ALA A 339 -25.55 28.79 -2.74
C ALA A 339 -25.43 30.16 -2.07
N VAL A 340 -24.68 31.09 -2.67
CA VAL A 340 -24.56 32.48 -2.18
C VAL A 340 -25.96 33.12 -2.14
N GLU A 341 -26.29 33.83 -1.06
CA GLU A 341 -27.65 34.32 -0.80
C GLU A 341 -28.17 35.20 -1.96
N GLY A 342 -29.11 34.66 -2.74
CA GLY A 342 -29.65 35.29 -3.95
C GLY A 342 -29.34 34.59 -5.27
N VAL A 343 -28.50 33.54 -5.29
CA VAL A 343 -28.15 32.77 -6.49
C VAL A 343 -28.59 31.31 -6.33
N GLN A 344 -29.62 30.87 -7.06
CA GLN A 344 -29.82 29.43 -7.29
C GLN A 344 -28.73 28.93 -8.24
N ASP A 345 -28.24 27.72 -8.00
CA ASP A 345 -27.25 27.02 -8.84
C ASP A 345 -25.90 27.74 -9.00
N TYR A 346 -25.28 28.13 -7.88
CA TYR A 346 -23.88 28.59 -7.86
C TYR A 346 -22.94 27.40 -8.13
N ASP A 347 -22.27 27.38 -9.28
CA ASP A 347 -21.35 26.30 -9.64
C ASP A 347 -20.04 26.41 -8.84
N THR A 348 -19.86 25.52 -7.86
CA THR A 348 -18.63 25.42 -7.07
C THR A 348 -17.55 24.52 -7.71
N SER A 349 -17.71 24.16 -9.00
CA SER A 349 -16.71 23.36 -9.72
C SER A 349 -15.38 24.10 -9.86
N TRP A 350 -14.28 23.35 -10.03
CA TRP A 350 -12.99 23.95 -10.39
C TRP A 350 -13.04 24.64 -11.74
N LYS A 351 -13.81 24.09 -12.69
CA LYS A 351 -14.05 24.71 -13.98
C LYS A 351 -14.61 26.13 -13.85
N HIS A 352 -15.61 26.35 -12.98
CA HIS A 352 -16.17 27.68 -12.76
C HIS A 352 -15.15 28.68 -12.18
N PHE A 353 -14.24 28.23 -11.32
CA PHE A 353 -13.13 29.07 -10.85
C PHE A 353 -12.12 29.38 -11.98
N LEU A 354 -11.78 28.39 -12.81
CA LEU A 354 -10.92 28.60 -13.97
C LEU A 354 -11.54 29.54 -15.01
N ASP A 355 -12.87 29.57 -15.16
CA ASP A 355 -13.56 30.51 -16.04
C ASP A 355 -13.42 32.00 -15.57
N MET A 356 -12.88 32.25 -14.36
CA MET A 356 -12.47 33.61 -13.90
C MET A 356 -11.14 34.06 -14.50
N TYR A 357 -10.30 33.12 -14.97
CA TYR A 357 -9.08 33.43 -15.70
C TYR A 357 -9.50 33.86 -17.12
N GLU A 358 -8.95 34.99 -17.59
CA GLU A 358 -9.51 35.79 -18.69
C GLU A 358 -9.81 35.02 -19.99
N TYR A 359 -10.73 35.56 -20.80
CA TYR A 359 -11.17 35.00 -22.10
C TYR A 359 -10.06 34.81 -23.16
N ASN A 360 -8.80 35.11 -22.83
CA ASN A 360 -7.60 34.75 -23.60
C ASN A 360 -6.52 34.25 -22.63
N SER A 361 -6.77 33.16 -21.90
CA SER A 361 -5.75 32.57 -21.03
C SER A 361 -4.57 32.09 -21.87
N ASP A 362 -3.41 32.71 -21.74
CA ASP A 362 -2.18 32.14 -22.29
C ASP A 362 -1.94 30.80 -21.60
N GLU A 363 -1.70 29.75 -22.37
CA GLU A 363 -1.36 28.42 -21.85
C GLU A 363 0.08 28.36 -21.32
N LYS A 364 0.78 29.50 -21.28
CA LYS A 364 2.16 29.66 -20.83
C LYS A 364 2.29 30.86 -19.90
N VAL A 365 3.22 30.79 -18.94
CA VAL A 365 3.52 31.91 -18.02
C VAL A 365 4.29 33.02 -18.75
N GLY A 366 3.62 34.14 -19.00
CA GLY A 366 4.22 35.39 -19.51
C GLY A 366 4.55 36.41 -18.42
N ILE A 367 5.25 37.50 -18.79
CA ILE A 367 5.70 38.57 -17.88
C ILE A 367 4.57 39.32 -17.14
N TYR A 368 3.34 39.23 -17.64
CA TYR A 368 2.14 39.83 -17.04
C TYR A 368 1.28 38.84 -16.24
N SER A 369 1.72 37.59 -16.05
CA SER A 369 0.94 36.56 -15.36
C SER A 369 0.90 36.80 -13.85
N HIS A 370 -0.08 37.57 -13.37
CA HIS A 370 -0.27 37.85 -11.94
C HIS A 370 -1.01 36.73 -11.19
N SER A 371 -1.77 35.88 -11.90
CA SER A 371 -2.29 34.61 -11.39
C SER A 371 -2.00 33.46 -12.36
N VAL A 372 -1.76 32.28 -11.79
CA VAL A 372 -1.63 31.00 -12.49
C VAL A 372 -2.47 29.95 -11.74
N ALA A 373 -3.14 29.06 -12.47
CA ALA A 373 -3.83 27.90 -11.92
C ALA A 373 -3.52 26.64 -12.72
N LEU A 374 -3.55 25.49 -12.05
CA LEU A 374 -3.58 24.18 -12.72
C LEU A 374 -4.94 24.01 -13.41
N ALA A 375 -4.95 23.59 -14.67
CA ALA A 375 -6.18 23.39 -15.44
C ALA A 375 -6.99 22.18 -14.94
N ASP A 376 -6.31 21.20 -14.35
CA ASP A 376 -6.86 19.95 -13.87
C ASP A 376 -6.81 19.90 -12.33
N GLU A 377 -7.75 19.18 -11.73
CA GLU A 377 -7.72 18.94 -10.29
C GLU A 377 -6.69 17.86 -9.92
N ILE A 378 -6.05 18.05 -8.77
CA ILE A 378 -5.16 17.06 -8.18
C ILE A 378 -6.00 15.87 -7.69
N SER A 379 -5.59 14.67 -8.11
CA SER A 379 -6.32 13.41 -7.93
C SER A 379 -5.43 12.35 -7.25
N TYR A 380 -6.00 11.21 -6.88
CA TYR A 380 -5.22 10.12 -6.28
C TYR A 380 -4.32 9.43 -7.32
N ALA A 381 -3.04 9.32 -6.99
CA ALA A 381 -2.04 8.57 -7.75
C ALA A 381 -2.15 7.05 -7.57
N VAL A 382 -3.01 6.61 -6.64
CA VAL A 382 -3.26 5.21 -6.26
C VAL A 382 -4.72 4.82 -6.55
N SER A 383 -4.99 3.52 -6.55
CA SER A 383 -6.33 2.91 -6.68
C SER A 383 -6.73 2.28 -5.34
N ARG A 384 -8.01 1.92 -5.18
CA ARG A 384 -8.52 1.22 -3.98
C ARG A 384 -9.17 -0.11 -4.35
N LEU A 385 -8.85 -1.18 -3.61
CA LEU A 385 -9.59 -2.45 -3.61
C LEU A 385 -10.57 -2.48 -2.44
N ASP A 386 -11.84 -2.75 -2.71
CA ASP A 386 -12.91 -2.93 -1.72
C ASP A 386 -13.35 -4.39 -1.70
N ALA A 387 -12.85 -5.18 -0.74
CA ALA A 387 -13.05 -6.62 -0.67
C ALA A 387 -14.06 -7.02 0.41
N THR A 388 -15.11 -7.75 0.01
CA THR A 388 -15.97 -8.51 0.94
C THR A 388 -15.75 -10.00 0.76
N ILE A 389 -15.94 -10.77 1.83
CA ILE A 389 -15.78 -12.22 1.83
C ILE A 389 -17.01 -12.86 2.49
N ARG A 390 -17.52 -13.93 1.89
CA ARG A 390 -18.59 -14.77 2.44
C ARG A 390 -18.47 -16.21 1.95
N ALA A 391 -19.09 -17.13 2.66
CA ALA A 391 -19.30 -18.49 2.20
C ALA A 391 -20.66 -18.64 1.53
N ASN A 392 -20.78 -19.54 0.55
CA ASN A 392 -22.08 -19.93 -0.01
C ASN A 392 -22.92 -20.80 0.96
N SER A 393 -22.30 -21.32 2.03
CA SER A 393 -22.86 -22.31 2.96
C SER A 393 -22.08 -22.29 4.28
N SER A 394 -22.75 -22.57 5.40
CA SER A 394 -22.11 -22.83 6.72
C SER A 394 -21.48 -24.23 6.82
N THR A 395 -21.52 -24.99 5.72
CA THR A 395 -20.88 -26.30 5.57
C THR A 395 -20.18 -26.34 4.22
N LEU A 396 -18.86 -26.47 4.23
CA LEU A 396 -18.00 -26.52 3.05
C LEU A 396 -17.27 -27.86 2.98
N GLN A 397 -16.82 -28.28 1.81
CA GLN A 397 -16.05 -29.53 1.67
C GLN A 397 -14.54 -29.27 1.77
N ASP A 398 -13.81 -30.15 2.45
CA ASP A 398 -12.34 -30.16 2.44
C ASP A 398 -11.77 -30.96 1.25
N ALA A 399 -10.45 -30.98 1.09
CA ALA A 399 -9.81 -31.60 -0.07
C ALA A 399 -9.96 -33.14 -0.15
N ALA A 400 -10.33 -33.80 0.96
CA ALA A 400 -10.66 -35.22 1.00
C ALA A 400 -12.19 -35.47 0.92
N GLY A 401 -12.99 -34.44 0.64
CA GLY A 401 -14.45 -34.52 0.54
C GLY A 401 -15.17 -34.59 1.88
N ARG A 402 -14.52 -34.28 3.01
CA ARG A 402 -15.18 -34.20 4.32
C ARG A 402 -15.98 -32.91 4.43
N GLN A 403 -17.07 -32.95 5.19
CA GLN A 403 -17.84 -31.75 5.52
C GLN A 403 -17.22 -31.02 6.72
N VAL A 404 -16.86 -29.76 6.49
CA VAL A 404 -16.38 -28.79 7.48
C VAL A 404 -17.57 -27.90 7.84
N HIS A 405 -18.22 -28.20 8.96
CA HIS A 405 -19.28 -27.36 9.53
C HIS A 405 -18.64 -26.27 10.39
N PHE A 406 -19.10 -25.02 10.26
CA PHE A 406 -18.52 -23.92 11.02
C PHE A 406 -19.57 -22.88 11.44
N THR A 407 -19.29 -22.22 12.56
CA THR A 407 -20.08 -21.09 13.07
C THR A 407 -19.47 -19.77 12.61
N ALA A 408 -20.21 -18.66 12.79
CA ALA A 408 -19.56 -17.36 12.91
C ALA A 408 -18.45 -17.43 13.99
N SER A 409 -17.37 -16.67 13.81
CA SER A 409 -16.09 -16.71 14.55
C SER A 409 -15.15 -17.89 14.32
N ALA A 410 -15.52 -18.95 13.59
CA ALA A 410 -14.66 -20.11 13.37
C ALA A 410 -13.46 -19.82 12.45
N PHE A 411 -13.60 -18.90 11.50
CA PHE A 411 -12.55 -18.52 10.55
C PHE A 411 -12.42 -17.00 10.44
N PRO A 412 -11.73 -16.34 11.40
CA PRO A 412 -11.34 -14.94 11.27
C PRO A 412 -10.48 -14.75 10.02
N ILE A 413 -10.71 -13.66 9.30
CA ILE A 413 -9.87 -13.25 8.18
C ILE A 413 -8.79 -12.33 8.75
N THR A 414 -7.52 -12.68 8.55
CA THR A 414 -6.37 -12.02 9.19
C THR A 414 -5.48 -11.25 8.22
N GLY A 415 -5.72 -11.37 6.91
CA GLY A 415 -5.07 -10.56 5.90
C GLY A 415 -5.57 -10.80 4.48
N ILE A 416 -5.21 -9.90 3.57
CA ILE A 416 -5.40 -10.05 2.13
C ILE A 416 -4.04 -9.84 1.45
N LEU A 417 -3.71 -10.72 0.52
CA LEU A 417 -2.50 -10.67 -0.30
C LEU A 417 -2.90 -10.31 -1.74
N ILE A 418 -2.30 -9.26 -2.29
CA ILE A 418 -2.59 -8.72 -3.62
C ILE A 418 -1.32 -8.80 -4.47
N GLY A 419 -1.30 -9.70 -5.46
CA GLY A 419 -0.17 -9.87 -6.38
C GLY A 419 -0.17 -8.85 -7.53
N ASN A 420 0.78 -9.03 -8.45
CA ASN A 420 0.92 -8.22 -9.67
C ASN A 420 0.98 -6.70 -9.39
N GLN A 421 1.65 -6.34 -8.30
CA GLN A 421 1.96 -4.96 -7.96
C GLN A 421 3.38 -4.67 -8.44
N LYS A 422 3.56 -3.64 -9.26
CA LYS A 422 4.86 -3.28 -9.86
C LYS A 422 5.29 -1.90 -9.35
N GLN A 423 6.60 -1.63 -9.36
CA GLN A 423 7.11 -0.28 -9.13
C GLN A 423 6.58 0.67 -10.22
N VAL A 424 6.26 1.90 -9.83
CA VAL A 424 5.83 2.95 -10.76
C VAL A 424 6.88 4.05 -10.91
N ASP A 425 6.85 4.74 -12.04
CA ASP A 425 7.71 5.88 -12.34
C ASP A 425 7.15 7.23 -11.84
N TYR A 426 7.71 8.31 -12.36
CA TYR A 426 7.28 9.68 -12.12
C TYR A 426 5.87 10.02 -12.65
N GLN A 427 5.28 9.22 -13.55
CA GLN A 427 3.89 9.38 -14.01
C GLN A 427 2.90 8.53 -13.20
N PHE A 428 3.39 7.81 -12.19
CA PHE A 428 2.68 6.70 -11.56
C PHE A 428 2.24 5.65 -12.60
N GLU A 429 3.10 5.35 -13.58
CA GLU A 429 2.92 4.29 -14.58
C GLU A 429 3.87 3.13 -14.30
N GLN A 430 3.44 1.89 -14.59
CA GLN A 430 4.22 0.69 -14.25
C GLN A 430 5.48 0.60 -15.12
N THR A 431 6.66 0.51 -14.50
CA THR A 431 7.95 0.53 -15.24
C THR A 431 8.91 -0.60 -14.88
N SER A 432 8.61 -1.42 -13.86
CA SER A 432 9.43 -2.59 -13.51
C SER A 432 8.76 -3.91 -13.89
N THR A 433 9.57 -4.90 -14.25
CA THR A 433 9.18 -6.31 -14.34
C THR A 433 9.12 -7.01 -12.96
N ASP A 434 9.64 -6.36 -11.91
CA ASP A 434 9.58 -6.85 -10.54
C ASP A 434 8.14 -6.85 -10.02
N ASN A 435 7.68 -8.04 -9.63
CA ASN A 435 6.35 -8.26 -9.10
C ASN A 435 6.38 -8.41 -7.58
N TYR A 436 5.69 -7.49 -6.91
CA TYR A 436 5.47 -7.44 -5.48
C TYR A 436 4.11 -8.01 -5.10
N ILE A 437 3.97 -8.37 -3.83
CA ILE A 437 2.74 -8.82 -3.19
C ILE A 437 2.46 -7.89 -2.02
N ILE A 438 1.44 -7.04 -2.13
CA ILE A 438 0.94 -6.29 -0.97
C ILE A 438 0.38 -7.32 0.00
N TYR A 439 0.88 -7.32 1.23
CA TYR A 439 0.23 -7.99 2.35
C TYR A 439 -0.50 -6.92 3.16
N ASP A 440 -1.82 -6.92 3.12
CA ASP A 440 -2.67 -6.13 4.01
C ASP A 440 -3.04 -6.97 5.23
N THR A 441 -2.85 -6.39 6.40
CA THR A 441 -3.10 -7.00 7.71
C THR A 441 -4.02 -6.15 8.58
N ALA A 442 -4.46 -4.98 8.10
CA ALA A 442 -5.31 -4.05 8.86
C ALA A 442 -6.80 -4.35 8.64
N MET A 443 -7.19 -5.59 8.96
CA MET A 443 -8.55 -6.08 8.74
C MET A 443 -9.58 -5.33 9.61
N PRO A 444 -10.80 -5.05 9.10
CA PRO A 444 -11.88 -4.46 9.88
C PRO A 444 -12.27 -5.29 11.11
N ASP A 445 -12.80 -4.62 12.14
CA ASP A 445 -13.41 -5.31 13.27
C ASP A 445 -14.55 -6.21 12.81
N GLY A 446 -14.52 -7.49 13.21
CA GLY A 446 -15.52 -8.48 12.80
C GLY A 446 -15.28 -9.09 11.41
N MET A 447 -14.11 -8.90 10.78
CA MET A 447 -13.75 -9.58 9.52
C MET A 447 -13.65 -11.10 9.72
N VAL A 448 -14.71 -11.82 9.37
CA VAL A 448 -14.84 -13.26 9.59
C VAL A 448 -15.62 -13.93 8.46
N LEU A 449 -15.23 -15.15 8.10
CA LEU A 449 -16.02 -15.94 7.16
C LEU A 449 -17.37 -16.33 7.78
N SER A 450 -18.45 -15.98 7.10
CA SER A 450 -19.82 -16.40 7.43
C SER A 450 -20.65 -16.52 6.15
N THR A 451 -21.91 -16.97 6.24
CA THR A 451 -22.83 -16.93 5.10
C THR A 451 -23.34 -15.52 4.77
N GLN A 452 -23.17 -14.57 5.71
CA GLN A 452 -23.41 -13.15 5.49
C GLN A 452 -22.13 -12.50 4.93
N THR A 453 -22.29 -11.49 4.10
CA THR A 453 -21.20 -10.60 3.66
C THR A 453 -20.46 -10.05 4.88
N SER A 454 -19.13 -10.18 4.88
CA SER A 454 -18.25 -9.57 5.89
C SER A 454 -18.37 -8.04 5.89
N PRO A 455 -17.81 -7.35 6.91
CA PRO A 455 -17.30 -6.00 6.70
C PRO A 455 -16.45 -5.93 5.43
N VAL A 456 -16.39 -4.77 4.78
CA VAL A 456 -15.57 -4.60 3.58
C VAL A 456 -14.14 -4.24 4.02
N ASN A 457 -13.14 -5.07 3.69
CA ASN A 457 -11.73 -4.72 3.84
C ASN A 457 -11.30 -3.82 2.70
N ARG A 458 -10.45 -2.83 2.97
CA ARG A 458 -10.00 -1.89 1.93
C ARG A 458 -8.53 -1.63 1.96
N THR A 459 -7.95 -1.75 0.78
CA THR A 459 -6.51 -1.74 0.58
C THR A 459 -6.20 -0.76 -0.54
N LEU A 460 -5.31 0.20 -0.30
CA LEU A 460 -4.73 0.99 -1.38
C LEU A 460 -3.83 0.09 -2.22
N VAL A 461 -3.83 0.30 -3.53
CA VAL A 461 -3.05 -0.49 -4.50
C VAL A 461 -2.52 0.44 -5.59
N LEU A 462 -1.42 0.04 -6.23
CA LEU A 462 -0.96 0.74 -7.43
C LEU A 462 -1.83 0.33 -8.62
N GLU A 463 -1.90 1.20 -9.62
CA GLU A 463 -2.59 0.91 -10.88
C GLU A 463 -2.02 -0.36 -11.52
N SER A 464 -2.90 -1.22 -12.02
CA SER A 464 -2.52 -2.44 -12.73
C SER A 464 -2.31 -2.16 -14.22
N CYS A 465 -1.61 -3.05 -14.90
CA CYS A 465 -1.36 -2.97 -16.34
C CYS A 465 -2.63 -2.77 -17.20
N ALA A 466 -2.50 -1.93 -18.23
CA ALA A 466 -3.49 -1.67 -19.27
C ALA A 466 -3.60 -2.80 -20.31
N GLU A 467 -4.56 -2.70 -21.25
CA GLU A 467 -4.61 -3.57 -22.44
C GLU A 467 -3.55 -3.23 -23.49
N ASP A 468 -3.23 -1.94 -23.63
CA ASP A 468 -2.29 -1.41 -24.63
C ASP A 468 -0.94 -1.00 -24.02
N ASP A 469 -0.56 -1.55 -22.85
CA ASP A 469 0.73 -1.25 -22.22
C ASP A 469 1.87 -1.84 -23.07
N ALA A 470 2.73 -0.96 -23.58
CA ALA A 470 3.84 -1.30 -24.46
C ALA A 470 4.87 -2.25 -23.82
N ASN A 471 4.87 -2.40 -22.50
CA ASN A 471 5.72 -3.34 -21.77
C ASN A 471 5.10 -4.74 -21.64
N THR A 472 3.84 -4.94 -22.02
CA THR A 472 3.19 -6.25 -21.96
C THR A 472 3.16 -6.99 -23.28
N THR A 473 3.44 -8.29 -23.20
CA THR A 473 3.35 -9.23 -24.33
C THR A 473 2.34 -10.35 -24.08
N ASP A 474 1.74 -10.39 -22.89
CA ASP A 474 0.77 -11.39 -22.47
C ASP A 474 -0.45 -10.71 -21.81
N LYS A 475 -1.67 -11.10 -22.24
CA LYS A 475 -2.91 -10.56 -21.67
C LYS A 475 -3.17 -11.08 -20.25
N ASP A 476 -2.53 -12.16 -19.84
CA ASP A 476 -2.58 -12.70 -18.48
C ASP A 476 -1.91 -11.76 -17.46
N GLU A 477 -1.01 -10.85 -17.89
CA GLU A 477 -0.43 -9.81 -17.03
C GLU A 477 -1.43 -8.76 -16.52
N ARG A 478 -2.67 -8.76 -17.04
CA ARG A 478 -3.74 -7.90 -16.52
C ARG A 478 -4.53 -8.54 -15.39
N THR A 479 -4.43 -9.85 -15.22
CA THR A 479 -5.11 -10.57 -14.14
C THR A 479 -4.37 -10.35 -12.83
N VAL A 480 -5.11 -9.92 -11.79
CA VAL A 480 -4.56 -9.76 -10.44
C VAL A 480 -4.93 -10.98 -9.60
N LYS A 481 -3.92 -11.72 -9.14
CA LYS A 481 -4.10 -12.85 -8.22
C LYS A 481 -4.18 -12.35 -6.77
N ILE A 482 -5.21 -12.83 -6.07
CA ILE A 482 -5.51 -12.48 -4.68
C ILE A 482 -5.44 -13.77 -3.84
N ALA A 483 -4.91 -13.68 -2.62
CA ALA A 483 -5.18 -14.68 -1.59
C ALA A 483 -5.76 -14.01 -0.34
N VAL A 484 -6.81 -14.60 0.21
CA VAL A 484 -7.36 -14.20 1.53
C VAL A 484 -6.79 -15.16 2.57
N GLU A 485 -6.23 -14.60 3.63
CA GLU A 485 -5.65 -15.31 4.77
C GLU A 485 -6.71 -15.49 5.87
N PHE A 486 -6.92 -16.73 6.27
CA PHE A 486 -7.86 -17.12 7.32
C PHE A 486 -7.11 -17.80 8.46
N LEU A 487 -7.55 -17.59 9.70
CA LEU A 487 -7.11 -18.39 10.86
C LEU A 487 -8.12 -19.52 11.12
N ASN A 488 -7.68 -20.78 11.17
CA ASN A 488 -8.54 -21.88 11.59
C ASN A 488 -8.74 -21.86 13.12
N ASN A 489 -9.88 -21.32 13.58
CA ASN A 489 -10.35 -21.39 14.97
C ASN A 489 -11.61 -22.27 15.10
N SER A 490 -11.83 -23.22 14.19
CA SER A 490 -13.03 -24.08 14.16
C SER A 490 -13.10 -25.11 15.30
N GLY A 491 -11.98 -25.33 16.01
CA GLY A 491 -11.82 -26.38 17.01
C GLY A 491 -11.37 -27.72 16.45
N PHE A 492 -11.17 -27.85 15.13
CA PHE A 492 -10.75 -29.11 14.49
C PHE A 492 -9.85 -28.90 13.27
N ASP A 493 -9.22 -30.00 12.84
CA ASP A 493 -8.30 -30.05 11.71
C ASP A 493 -9.03 -30.47 10.42
N PHE A 494 -8.68 -29.90 9.27
CA PHE A 494 -9.23 -30.28 7.95
C PHE A 494 -8.14 -30.38 6.87
N TYR A 495 -8.46 -30.94 5.71
CA TYR A 495 -7.51 -31.12 4.62
C TYR A 495 -7.52 -30.00 3.59
N GLY A 496 -6.35 -29.42 3.34
CA GLY A 496 -6.11 -28.45 2.29
C GLY A 496 -5.69 -29.07 0.95
N TYR A 497 -5.44 -28.20 -0.02
CA TYR A 497 -5.08 -28.53 -1.39
C TYR A 497 -3.83 -29.42 -1.47
N LYS A 498 -3.95 -30.55 -2.18
CA LYS A 498 -2.88 -31.54 -2.30
C LYS A 498 -1.70 -31.08 -3.17
N GLY A 499 -1.98 -30.39 -4.27
CA GLY A 499 -0.99 -30.15 -5.33
C GLY A 499 -0.28 -31.44 -5.75
N GLU A 500 1.05 -31.38 -5.86
CA GLU A 500 1.91 -32.53 -6.18
C GLU A 500 2.31 -33.37 -4.95
N ALA A 501 1.86 -33.02 -3.74
CA ALA A 501 2.23 -33.75 -2.52
C ALA A 501 1.62 -35.15 -2.46
N ALA A 502 2.28 -36.10 -1.80
CA ALA A 502 1.77 -37.48 -1.69
C ALA A 502 0.45 -37.58 -0.91
N ASN A 503 0.28 -36.74 0.12
CA ASN A 503 -0.89 -36.67 1.01
C ASN A 503 -1.47 -35.25 1.00
N TYR A 504 -2.75 -35.11 1.38
CA TYR A 504 -3.33 -33.79 1.62
C TYR A 504 -2.64 -33.10 2.81
N PRO A 505 -2.23 -31.83 2.71
CA PRO A 505 -1.78 -31.07 3.86
C PRO A 505 -2.90 -30.90 4.88
N ILE A 506 -2.55 -30.96 6.16
CA ILE A 506 -3.49 -30.69 7.26
C ILE A 506 -3.43 -29.21 7.58
N ILE A 507 -4.59 -28.55 7.59
CA ILE A 507 -4.78 -27.23 8.17
C ILE A 507 -5.28 -27.45 9.59
N SER A 508 -4.42 -27.20 10.57
CA SER A 508 -4.68 -27.55 11.97
C SER A 508 -5.43 -26.43 12.69
N ASN A 509 -6.17 -26.75 13.75
CA ASN A 509 -6.75 -25.71 14.59
C ASN A 509 -5.64 -24.85 15.23
N GLY A 510 -5.81 -23.52 15.17
CA GLY A 510 -4.83 -22.51 15.56
C GLY A 510 -3.80 -22.15 14.46
N THR A 511 -3.96 -22.62 13.22
CA THR A 511 -3.04 -22.31 12.10
C THR A 511 -3.72 -21.49 11.00
N LYS A 512 -2.94 -20.68 10.28
CA LYS A 512 -3.43 -19.91 9.13
C LYS A 512 -3.50 -20.76 7.86
N PHE A 513 -4.42 -20.40 6.97
CA PHE A 513 -4.55 -20.96 5.61
C PHE A 513 -5.02 -19.90 4.61
N TYR A 514 -4.93 -20.22 3.33
CA TYR A 514 -5.20 -19.28 2.24
C TYR A 514 -6.17 -19.87 1.22
N LEU A 515 -7.10 -19.05 0.75
CA LEU A 515 -7.90 -19.32 -0.44
C LEU A 515 -7.61 -18.26 -1.51
N LEU A 516 -7.55 -18.68 -2.76
CA LEU A 516 -7.16 -17.82 -3.88
C LEU A 516 -8.35 -17.41 -4.73
N ALA A 517 -8.24 -16.23 -5.33
CA ALA A 517 -9.09 -15.74 -6.39
C ALA A 517 -8.23 -15.06 -7.47
N GLU A 518 -8.80 -14.90 -8.65
CA GLU A 518 -8.27 -14.08 -9.72
C GLU A 518 -9.26 -12.95 -10.02
N LEU A 519 -8.72 -11.75 -10.24
CA LEU A 519 -9.45 -10.59 -10.72
C LEU A 519 -9.04 -10.39 -12.17
N ASN A 520 -9.95 -10.65 -13.10
CA ASN A 520 -9.72 -10.47 -14.53
C ASN A 520 -10.59 -9.28 -14.99
N PRO A 521 -10.03 -8.28 -15.69
CA PRO A 521 -10.81 -7.12 -16.14
C PRO A 521 -11.91 -7.48 -17.15
N ASN A 522 -11.83 -8.67 -17.77
CA ASN A 522 -12.84 -9.17 -18.70
C ASN A 522 -14.04 -9.85 -18.01
N ASP A 523 -13.94 -10.19 -16.72
CA ASP A 523 -15.02 -10.85 -15.95
C ASP A 523 -16.01 -9.83 -15.36
N ALA A 524 -16.11 -8.66 -15.99
CA ALA A 524 -16.92 -7.53 -15.56
C ALA A 524 -18.41 -7.72 -15.84
N GLU A 525 -19.28 -7.43 -14.87
CA GLU A 525 -20.72 -7.32 -15.14
C GLU A 525 -21.07 -6.04 -15.92
N ASP A 526 -20.24 -5.00 -15.86
CA ASP A 526 -20.48 -3.71 -16.53
C ASP A 526 -19.72 -3.57 -17.86
N SER A 527 -20.46 -3.31 -18.93
CA SER A 527 -20.01 -3.51 -20.32
C SER A 527 -19.06 -2.45 -20.89
N SER A 528 -18.72 -1.40 -20.12
CA SER A 528 -17.64 -0.49 -20.48
C SER A 528 -16.30 -1.22 -20.30
N ALA A 529 -15.70 -1.69 -21.39
CA ALA A 529 -14.46 -2.44 -21.39
C ALA A 529 -13.38 -1.76 -20.52
N GLN A 530 -13.14 -2.31 -19.33
CA GLN A 530 -12.06 -1.84 -18.47
C GLN A 530 -10.76 -2.44 -19.00
N ASP A 531 -9.78 -1.59 -19.26
CA ASP A 531 -8.49 -2.01 -19.79
C ASP A 531 -7.63 -2.73 -18.74
N ARG A 532 -7.99 -2.62 -17.45
CA ARG A 532 -7.21 -3.02 -16.27
C ARG A 532 -8.07 -3.27 -15.03
N VAL A 533 -7.55 -3.99 -14.02
CA VAL A 533 -8.26 -4.30 -12.76
C VAL A 533 -8.33 -3.09 -11.82
N PHE A 534 -7.19 -2.42 -11.61
CA PHE A 534 -7.01 -1.25 -10.75
C PHE A 534 -6.60 -0.05 -11.60
N LYS A 535 -7.19 1.12 -11.34
CA LYS A 535 -7.01 2.34 -12.14
C LYS A 535 -6.86 3.56 -11.22
N LYS A 536 -5.92 4.47 -11.51
CA LYS A 536 -5.62 5.66 -10.69
C LYS A 536 -6.91 6.44 -10.39
N GLY A 537 -7.14 6.75 -9.11
CA GLY A 537 -8.34 7.46 -8.66
C GLY A 537 -9.67 6.68 -8.78
N LYS A 538 -9.65 5.36 -8.93
CA LYS A 538 -10.86 4.51 -9.00
C LYS A 538 -10.93 3.48 -7.87
N VAL A 539 -12.11 2.90 -7.69
CA VAL A 539 -12.39 1.85 -6.70
C VAL A 539 -12.81 0.58 -7.43
N THR A 540 -12.12 -0.52 -7.13
CA THR A 540 -12.46 -1.86 -7.61
C THR A 540 -13.09 -2.61 -6.45
N SER A 541 -14.40 -2.86 -6.52
CA SER A 541 -15.14 -3.61 -5.49
C SER A 541 -15.24 -5.08 -5.86
N VAL A 542 -15.05 -5.97 -4.89
CA VAL A 542 -15.08 -7.43 -5.09
C VAL A 542 -15.83 -8.13 -3.97
N ASP A 543 -16.78 -9.00 -4.33
CA ASP A 543 -17.40 -9.97 -3.42
C ASP A 543 -16.80 -11.36 -3.66
N PHE A 544 -15.95 -11.81 -2.74
CA PHE A 544 -15.33 -13.13 -2.77
C PHE A 544 -16.25 -14.18 -2.12
N VAL A 545 -16.61 -15.19 -2.89
CA VAL A 545 -17.49 -16.28 -2.45
C VAL A 545 -16.69 -17.57 -2.28
N VAL A 546 -16.49 -17.98 -1.03
CA VAL A 546 -15.94 -19.29 -0.67
C VAL A 546 -17.00 -20.36 -0.93
N SER A 547 -16.68 -21.32 -1.80
CA SER A 547 -17.57 -22.44 -2.14
C SER A 547 -17.06 -23.80 -1.67
N SER A 548 -15.77 -23.89 -1.30
CA SER A 548 -15.10 -25.10 -0.82
C SER A 548 -13.78 -24.77 -0.12
N PHE A 549 -13.35 -25.62 0.82
CA PHE A 549 -11.99 -25.62 1.37
C PHE A 549 -11.06 -26.59 0.64
N ALA A 550 -11.52 -27.30 -0.39
CA ALA A 550 -10.70 -28.25 -1.15
C ALA A 550 -9.44 -27.62 -1.79
N ASN A 551 -9.49 -26.32 -2.08
CA ASN A 551 -8.37 -25.55 -2.63
C ASN A 551 -7.72 -24.63 -1.57
N ALA A 552 -7.83 -24.96 -0.27
CA ALA A 552 -7.19 -24.21 0.82
C ALA A 552 -5.69 -24.56 0.95
N TYR A 553 -4.80 -23.58 0.90
CA TYR A 553 -3.36 -23.78 1.05
C TYR A 553 -2.94 -23.55 2.51
N ASN A 554 -2.15 -24.45 3.10
CA ASN A 554 -1.68 -24.35 4.49
C ASN A 554 -0.45 -23.44 4.68
N VAL A 555 -0.01 -22.79 3.59
CA VAL A 555 1.15 -21.91 3.46
C VAL A 555 0.85 -20.92 2.32
N VAL A 556 1.41 -19.70 2.33
CA VAL A 556 1.18 -18.76 1.22
C VAL A 556 1.57 -19.41 -0.12
N PRO A 557 0.66 -19.48 -1.09
CA PRO A 557 0.96 -19.89 -2.46
C PRO A 557 1.61 -18.74 -3.24
N ASP A 558 2.49 -19.06 -4.19
CA ASP A 558 3.11 -18.05 -5.04
C ASP A 558 2.11 -17.49 -6.04
N LEU A 559 1.63 -16.27 -5.77
CA LEU A 559 0.61 -15.56 -6.55
C LEU A 559 1.06 -15.14 -7.98
N ARG A 560 2.23 -15.56 -8.45
CA ARG A 560 2.65 -15.37 -9.85
C ARG A 560 2.65 -16.67 -10.64
N ASN A 561 2.51 -17.82 -9.97
CA ASN A 561 2.42 -19.13 -10.61
C ASN A 561 1.12 -19.24 -11.46
N PRO A 562 1.16 -19.71 -12.71
CA PRO A 562 -0.04 -19.93 -13.54
C PRO A 562 -0.82 -21.21 -13.20
N ARG A 563 -0.29 -22.10 -12.34
CA ARG A 563 -0.93 -23.38 -11.97
C ARG A 563 -1.66 -23.36 -10.63
N LEU A 564 -2.05 -22.18 -10.16
CA LEU A 564 -2.80 -22.03 -8.92
C LEU A 564 -4.24 -22.55 -9.08
N MET A 565 -4.81 -23.10 -8.01
CA MET A 565 -6.23 -23.49 -8.00
C MET A 565 -7.04 -22.49 -7.18
N LEU A 566 -8.05 -21.91 -7.81
CA LEU A 566 -8.92 -20.90 -7.20
C LEU A 566 -9.80 -21.55 -6.12
N GLY A 567 -9.81 -20.96 -4.93
CA GLY A 567 -10.64 -21.38 -3.79
C GLY A 567 -11.88 -20.51 -3.59
N MET A 568 -11.97 -19.38 -4.28
CA MET A 568 -13.06 -18.42 -4.22
C MET A 568 -13.44 -17.98 -5.63
N LEU A 569 -14.72 -17.66 -5.82
CA LEU A 569 -15.20 -16.88 -6.95
C LEU A 569 -15.13 -15.39 -6.59
N ALA A 570 -14.81 -14.53 -7.55
CA ALA A 570 -14.76 -13.08 -7.38
C ALA A 570 -15.81 -12.42 -8.28
N ASN A 571 -16.77 -11.71 -7.69
CA ASN A 571 -17.70 -10.87 -8.45
C ASN A 571 -17.18 -9.42 -8.41
N ILE A 572 -16.78 -8.87 -9.57
CA ILE A 572 -16.06 -7.59 -9.65
C ILE A 572 -16.99 -6.48 -10.13
N ASN A 573 -16.98 -5.35 -9.43
CA ASN A 573 -17.72 -4.14 -9.77
C ASN A 573 -16.76 -2.94 -9.71
N TRP A 574 -16.67 -2.17 -10.79
CA TRP A 574 -15.88 -0.93 -10.80
C TRP A 574 -16.77 0.22 -10.43
N GLN A 575 -16.29 1.09 -9.55
CA GLN A 575 -16.96 2.32 -9.21
C GLN A 575 -16.04 3.51 -9.49
N THR A 576 -16.66 4.60 -9.92
CA THR A 576 -15.97 5.86 -10.13
C THR A 576 -15.51 6.39 -8.78
N GLY A 577 -14.25 6.10 -8.43
CA GLY A 577 -13.62 6.59 -7.20
C GLY A 577 -13.57 8.11 -7.14
N ILE A 578 -13.20 8.75 -8.26
CA ILE A 578 -13.30 10.20 -8.49
C ILE A 578 -14.00 10.46 -9.83
N VAL A 579 -14.98 11.37 -9.83
CA VAL A 579 -15.51 11.98 -11.06
C VAL A 579 -14.55 13.07 -11.50
N ILE A 580 -13.75 12.79 -12.52
CA ILE A 580 -13.14 13.85 -13.34
C ILE A 580 -14.24 14.25 -14.32
N PRO A 581 -14.69 15.52 -14.35
CA PRO A 581 -15.63 15.96 -15.39
C PRO A 581 -14.95 15.78 -16.76
N PRO A 582 -15.63 15.22 -17.77
CA PRO A 582 -15.01 14.99 -19.06
C PRO A 582 -14.56 16.32 -19.68
N THR A 583 -13.29 16.38 -20.07
CA THR A 583 -12.78 17.35 -21.03
C THR A 583 -13.31 16.99 -22.41
N GLU A 584 -14.50 17.50 -22.75
CA GLU A 584 -14.86 17.67 -24.16
C GLU A 584 -13.90 18.69 -24.78
N ILE A 585 -13.25 18.29 -25.87
CA ILE A 585 -12.26 19.06 -26.66
C ILE A 585 -12.98 19.94 -27.67
#